data_AF-A0A7K0FDW5-F1
#
_entry.id   AF-A0A7K0FDW5-F1
#
_cell.length_a   1.000
_cell.length_b   1.000
_cell.length_c   1.000
_cell.angle_alpha   90.00
_cell.angle_beta   90.00
_cell.angle_gamma   90.00
#
_symmetry.space_group_name_H-M   'P 1'
#
loop_
_entity.id
_entity.type
_entity.pdbx_description
1 polymer ?
#
loop_
_entity_poly.entity_id
_entity_poly.type
_entity_poly.pdbx_seq_one_letter_code
_entity_poly.pdbx_strand_id
1 'polypeptide(L)'
;MKTVNAPYLYTGEGSAIDNYNRPKSQLKNIVQASRNSSKNNWGFFDKKNKQHRTILSQLRTLQWVVKNEKWGEVPDLNRFGEFLKSDKSPVRKPLKDMTPEEVSKIISCLDSITIKNFK
;
A
#
# COMPACT_ATOMS: atom_id res chain seq x y z
N MET A 1 -4.67 32.71 27.36
CA MET A 1 -3.25 33.15 27.49
C MET A 1 -2.39 32.19 26.68
N LYS A 2 -1.69 32.65 25.64
CA LYS A 2 -0.74 31.82 24.88
C LYS A 2 0.54 31.71 25.71
N THR A 3 0.92 30.51 26.12
CA THR A 3 2.20 30.26 26.77
C THR A 3 3.32 30.56 25.77
N VAL A 4 4.05 31.65 25.99
CA VAL A 4 5.27 31.95 25.25
C VAL A 4 6.33 30.94 25.69
N ASN A 5 6.79 30.12 24.74
CA ASN A 5 7.87 29.17 25.00
C ASN A 5 9.12 29.97 25.40
N ALA A 6 9.72 29.62 26.55
CA ALA A 6 10.94 30.26 27.03
C ALA A 6 12.07 30.15 25.98
N PRO A 7 12.94 31.18 25.86
CA PRO A 7 14.04 31.15 24.90
C PRO A 7 15.01 30.03 25.25
N TYR A 8 15.41 29.25 24.25
CA TYR A 8 16.44 28.22 24.40
C TYR A 8 17.78 28.92 24.68
N LEU A 9 18.39 28.59 25.82
CA LEU A 9 19.74 29.03 26.17
C LEU A 9 20.75 27.96 25.71
N TYR A 10 21.70 28.38 24.88
CA TYR A 10 22.77 27.53 24.37
C TYR A 10 23.90 27.44 25.42
N THR A 11 24.19 26.22 25.90
CA THR A 11 25.19 25.98 26.97
C THR A 11 26.37 25.11 26.51
N GLY A 12 26.64 25.04 25.19
CA GLY A 12 27.72 24.22 24.63
C GLY A 12 28.96 25.03 24.25
N GLU A 13 30.13 24.39 24.18
CA GLU A 13 31.33 24.96 23.58
C GLU A 13 31.23 24.87 22.05
N GLY A 14 31.16 26.03 21.38
CA GLY A 14 30.99 26.16 19.93
C GLY A 14 30.17 27.39 19.52
N SER A 15 30.07 27.68 18.22
CA SER A 15 29.26 28.80 17.73
C SER A 15 27.79 28.40 17.62
N ALA A 16 26.88 29.26 18.11
CA ALA A 16 25.43 29.01 18.05
C ALA A 16 24.90 28.77 16.61
N ILE A 17 25.61 29.32 15.61
CA ILE A 17 25.34 29.15 14.18
C ILE A 17 25.59 27.72 13.71
N ASP A 18 26.62 27.05 14.21
CA ASP A 18 26.99 25.69 13.79
C ASP A 18 25.92 24.68 14.22
N ASN A 19 25.27 24.93 15.35
CA ASN A 19 24.17 24.11 15.85
C ASN A 19 22.84 24.37 15.11
N TYR A 20 22.64 25.59 14.58
CA TYR A 20 21.48 25.92 13.74
C TYR A 20 21.57 25.25 12.35
N ASN A 21 22.79 25.17 11.80
CA ASN A 21 23.06 24.57 10.49
C ASN A 21 23.34 23.05 10.54
N ARG A 22 23.41 22.43 11.73
CA ARG A 22 23.49 20.97 11.84
C ARG A 22 22.20 20.34 11.30
N PRO A 23 22.26 19.37 10.38
CA PRO A 23 21.07 18.70 9.89
C PRO A 23 20.43 17.94 11.06
N LYS A 24 19.24 18.40 11.50
CA LYS A 24 18.42 17.74 12.52
C LYS A 24 18.14 16.31 12.07
N SER A 25 18.93 15.37 12.54
CA SER A 25 18.81 13.93 12.32
C SER A 25 17.38 13.44 12.62
N GLN A 26 16.69 14.09 13.56
CA GLN A 26 15.27 13.87 13.85
C GLN A 26 14.33 14.17 12.65
N LEU A 27 14.57 15.21 11.84
CA LEU A 27 13.73 15.53 10.68
C LEU A 27 13.86 14.47 9.58
N LYS A 28 15.07 13.91 9.37
CA LYS A 28 15.29 12.83 8.41
C LYS A 28 14.49 11.58 8.77
N ASN A 29 14.48 11.22 10.06
CA ASN A 29 13.73 10.06 10.56
C ASN A 29 12.20 10.22 10.44
N ILE A 30 11.65 11.43 10.68
CA ILE A 30 10.20 11.69 10.55
C ILE A 30 9.76 11.64 9.08
N VAL A 31 10.53 12.24 8.18
CA VAL A 31 10.26 12.22 6.73
C VAL A 31 10.39 10.80 6.18
N GLN A 32 11.32 9.99 6.71
CA GLN A 32 11.51 8.61 6.29
C GLN A 32 10.48 7.65 6.89
N ALA A 33 10.03 7.85 8.14
CA ALA A 33 8.93 7.09 8.75
C ALA A 33 7.58 7.34 8.05
N SER A 34 7.32 8.58 7.61
CA SER A 34 6.13 8.91 6.81
C SER A 34 6.15 8.27 5.40
N ARG A 35 7.33 8.12 4.80
CA ARG A 35 7.52 7.45 3.49
C ARG A 35 7.59 5.92 3.59
N ASN A 36 7.93 5.41 4.76
CA ASN A 36 7.98 3.99 5.11
C ASN A 36 6.71 3.52 5.83
N SER A 37 5.54 4.10 5.51
CA SER A 37 4.32 3.30 5.59
C SER A 37 4.55 2.15 4.64
N SER A 38 4.97 1.02 5.19
CA SER A 38 5.18 -0.23 4.49
C SER A 38 3.88 -0.52 3.75
N LYS A 39 3.80 -0.07 2.49
CA LYS A 39 2.76 -0.49 1.56
C LYS A 39 2.97 -1.97 1.41
N ASN A 40 2.33 -2.69 2.32
CA ASN A 40 2.24 -4.14 2.31
C ASN A 40 1.49 -4.43 1.02
N ASN A 41 2.25 -4.66 -0.06
CA ASN A 41 1.80 -4.80 -1.43
C ASN A 41 1.13 -6.17 -1.62
N TRP A 42 0.09 -6.44 -0.83
CA TRP A 42 -0.61 -7.73 -0.83
C TRP A 42 -1.23 -8.05 -2.19
N GLY A 43 -1.61 -7.04 -2.96
CA GLY A 43 -2.09 -7.18 -4.34
C GLY A 43 -0.98 -7.23 -5.40
N PHE A 44 0.30 -7.29 -5.04
CA PHE A 44 1.38 -7.33 -6.03
C PHE A 44 1.34 -8.65 -6.82
N PHE A 45 1.35 -8.52 -8.14
CA PHE A 45 1.19 -9.65 -9.05
C PHE A 45 2.45 -9.89 -9.90
N ASP A 46 2.53 -11.09 -10.45
CA ASP A 46 3.53 -11.44 -11.46
C ASP A 46 2.86 -11.53 -12.84
N LYS A 47 3.33 -10.69 -13.77
CA LYS A 47 2.84 -10.65 -15.16
C LYS A 47 3.10 -11.95 -15.92
N LYS A 48 4.11 -12.75 -15.54
CA LYS A 48 4.42 -14.03 -16.20
C LYS A 48 3.42 -15.12 -15.78
N ASN A 49 2.94 -15.08 -14.54
CA ASN A 49 1.95 -16.04 -14.04
C ASN A 49 0.58 -15.82 -14.71
N LYS A 50 0.06 -16.86 -15.37
CA LYS A 50 -1.24 -16.81 -16.07
C LYS A 50 -2.40 -16.58 -15.09
N GLN A 51 -2.38 -17.19 -13.91
CA GLN A 51 -3.45 -17.07 -12.91
C GLN A 51 -3.54 -15.65 -12.35
N HIS A 52 -2.39 -15.01 -12.13
CA HIS A 52 -2.34 -13.61 -11.71
C HIS A 52 -2.97 -12.68 -12.75
N ARG A 53 -2.73 -12.93 -14.04
CA ARG A 53 -3.39 -12.17 -15.11
C ARG A 53 -4.90 -12.41 -15.14
N THR A 54 -5.35 -13.64 -14.88
CA THR A 54 -6.78 -13.95 -14.73
C THR A 54 -7.42 -13.11 -13.62
N ILE A 55 -6.78 -13.02 -12.46
CA ILE A 55 -7.27 -12.15 -11.37
C ILE A 55 -7.41 -10.70 -11.84
N LEU A 56 -6.39 -10.15 -12.51
CA LEU A 56 -6.48 -8.77 -13.02
C LEU A 56 -7.63 -8.56 -14.01
N SER A 57 -7.93 -9.57 -14.83
CA SER A 57 -9.09 -9.55 -15.71
C SER A 57 -10.39 -9.52 -14.93
N GLN A 58 -10.54 -10.38 -13.92
CA GLN A 58 -11.72 -10.42 -13.06
C GLN A 58 -11.92 -9.11 -12.29
N LEU A 59 -10.85 -8.49 -11.81
CA LEU A 59 -10.92 -7.19 -11.14
C LEU A 59 -11.51 -6.10 -12.07
N ARG A 60 -11.16 -6.13 -13.36
CA ARG A 60 -11.77 -5.23 -14.36
C ARG A 60 -13.26 -5.54 -14.56
N THR A 61 -13.63 -6.81 -14.67
CA THR A 61 -15.04 -7.22 -14.79
C THR A 61 -15.88 -6.76 -13.61
N LEU A 62 -15.32 -6.83 -12.40
CA LEU A 62 -15.93 -6.34 -11.15
C LEU A 62 -15.90 -4.82 -10.99
N GLN A 63 -15.35 -4.07 -11.96
CA GLN A 63 -15.14 -2.62 -11.87
C GLN A 63 -14.30 -2.20 -10.65
N TRP A 64 -13.39 -3.07 -10.20
CA TRP A 64 -12.37 -2.74 -9.19
C TRP A 64 -11.17 -2.14 -9.92
N VAL A 65 -11.38 -0.96 -10.48
CA VAL A 65 -10.40 -0.23 -11.29
C VAL A 65 -10.23 1.19 -10.77
N VAL A 66 -9.05 1.76 -11.02
CA VAL A 66 -8.71 3.14 -10.74
C VAL A 66 -8.22 3.80 -12.03
N LYS A 67 -8.53 5.09 -12.19
CA LYS A 67 -8.02 5.88 -13.31
C LYS A 67 -6.52 6.10 -13.15
N ASN A 68 -5.79 5.87 -14.23
CA ASN A 68 -4.37 6.09 -14.36
C ASN A 68 -4.12 7.00 -15.55
N GLU A 69 -3.37 8.08 -15.33
CA GLU A 69 -3.08 9.10 -16.35
C GLU A 69 -2.41 8.52 -17.62
N LYS A 70 -1.61 7.45 -17.47
CA LYS A 70 -0.84 6.86 -18.57
C LYS A 70 -1.57 5.72 -19.29
N TRP A 71 -2.35 4.92 -18.57
CA TRP A 71 -2.93 3.68 -19.10
C TRP A 71 -4.47 3.67 -19.10
N GLY A 72 -5.10 4.80 -18.79
CA GLY A 72 -6.56 4.93 -18.74
C GLY A 72 -7.12 4.30 -17.48
N GLU A 73 -7.58 3.06 -17.55
CA GLU A 73 -8.12 2.32 -16.40
C GLU A 73 -7.26 1.10 -16.08
N VAL A 74 -6.88 0.99 -14.81
CA VAL A 74 -6.03 -0.09 -14.29
C VAL A 74 -6.69 -0.76 -13.09
N PRO A 75 -6.49 -2.08 -12.88
CA PRO A 75 -6.99 -2.76 -11.69
C PRO A 75 -6.51 -2.11 -10.40
N ASP A 76 -7.41 -1.94 -9.44
CA ASP A 76 -7.09 -1.38 -8.12
C ASP A 76 -6.44 -2.45 -7.23
N LEU A 77 -5.11 -2.47 -7.24
CA LEU A 77 -4.33 -3.40 -6.43
C LEU A 77 -4.38 -3.09 -4.92
N ASN A 78 -4.69 -1.85 -4.53
CA ASN A 78 -4.79 -1.48 -3.12
C ASN A 78 -6.08 -2.06 -2.55
N ARG A 79 -7.21 -1.80 -3.21
CA ARG A 79 -8.51 -2.39 -2.86
C ARG A 79 -8.47 -3.92 -2.87
N PHE A 80 -7.81 -4.51 -3.87
CA PHE A 80 -7.61 -5.96 -3.90
C PHE A 80 -6.74 -6.45 -2.73
N GLY A 81 -5.66 -5.74 -2.39
CA GLY A 81 -4.84 -6.07 -1.23
C GLY A 81 -5.59 -5.98 0.10
N GLU A 82 -6.51 -5.03 0.25
CA GLU A 82 -7.40 -4.94 1.42
C GLU A 82 -8.39 -6.10 1.48
N PHE A 83 -8.97 -6.47 0.34
CA PHE A 83 -9.81 -7.66 0.24
C PHE A 83 -9.06 -8.91 0.73
N LEU A 84 -7.82 -9.12 0.27
CA LEU A 84 -6.98 -10.26 0.69
C LEU A 84 -6.70 -10.29 2.20
N LYS A 85 -6.63 -9.13 2.86
CA LYS A 85 -6.44 -9.04 4.32
C LYS A 85 -7.71 -9.31 5.11
N SER A 86 -8.87 -9.04 4.51
CA SER A 86 -10.17 -9.17 5.16
C SER A 86 -10.59 -10.63 5.36
N ASP A 87 -11.55 -10.85 6.26
CA ASP A 87 -12.14 -12.18 6.50
C ASP A 87 -12.98 -12.70 5.31
N LYS A 88 -13.23 -11.85 4.30
CA LYS A 88 -13.95 -12.21 3.08
C LYS A 88 -13.06 -12.96 2.07
N SER A 89 -11.74 -12.88 2.23
CA SER A 89 -10.82 -13.59 1.35
C SER A 89 -10.69 -15.06 1.76
N PRO A 90 -10.82 -16.03 0.84
CA PRO A 90 -10.61 -17.44 1.14
C PRO A 90 -9.16 -17.76 1.52
N VAL A 91 -8.20 -16.90 1.14
CA VAL A 91 -6.78 -17.03 1.50
C VAL A 91 -6.26 -15.68 1.96
N ARG A 92 -5.77 -15.63 3.20
CA ARG A 92 -5.27 -14.41 3.85
C ARG A 92 -3.74 -14.32 3.76
N LYS A 93 -3.24 -14.19 2.53
CA LYS A 93 -1.80 -14.05 2.24
C LYS A 93 -1.58 -12.99 1.16
N PRO A 94 -0.35 -12.43 1.03
CA PRO A 94 0.02 -11.67 -0.15
C PRO A 94 -0.04 -12.54 -1.41
N LEU A 95 -0.55 -11.98 -2.52
CA LEU A 95 -0.76 -12.72 -3.76
C LEU A 95 0.52 -13.42 -4.27
N LYS A 96 1.67 -12.75 -4.14
CA LYS A 96 2.96 -13.30 -4.61
C LYS A 96 3.45 -14.51 -3.80
N ASP A 97 2.99 -14.63 -2.56
CA ASP A 97 3.40 -15.71 -1.64
C ASP A 97 2.41 -16.88 -1.64
N MET A 98 1.34 -16.79 -2.44
CA MET A 98 0.34 -17.86 -2.57
C MET A 98 0.83 -18.98 -3.48
N THR A 99 0.43 -20.22 -3.15
CA THR A 99 0.60 -21.34 -4.06
C THR A 99 -0.41 -21.27 -5.22
N PRO A 100 -0.15 -21.94 -6.36
CA PRO A 100 -1.09 -21.97 -7.48
C PRO A 100 -2.50 -22.45 -7.12
N GLU A 101 -2.61 -23.36 -6.14
CA GLU A 101 -3.89 -23.86 -5.63
C GLU A 101 -4.63 -22.80 -4.81
N GLU A 102 -3.91 -22.06 -3.97
CA GLU A 102 -4.45 -20.94 -3.20
C GLU A 102 -4.93 -19.81 -4.14
N VAL A 103 -4.16 -19.50 -5.18
CA VAL A 103 -4.55 -18.53 -6.22
C VAL A 103 -5.83 -18.98 -6.93
N SER A 104 -5.97 -20.26 -7.26
CA SER A 104 -7.19 -20.80 -7.86
C SER A 104 -8.42 -20.59 -6.97
N LYS A 105 -8.30 -20.76 -5.65
CA LYS A 105 -9.41 -20.47 -4.70
C LYS A 105 -9.85 -19.01 -4.75
N ILE A 106 -8.88 -18.09 -4.87
CA ILE A 106 -9.17 -16.65 -5.03
C ILE A 106 -9.92 -16.39 -6.34
N ILE A 107 -9.48 -16.98 -7.44
CA ILE A 107 -10.14 -16.85 -8.75
C ILE A 107 -11.59 -17.34 -8.69
N SER A 108 -11.84 -18.52 -8.10
CA SER A 108 -13.21 -19.05 -7.94
C SER A 108 -14.08 -18.17 -7.03
N CYS A 109 -13.50 -17.56 -6.00
CA CYS A 109 -14.19 -16.63 -5.13
C CYS A 109 -14.59 -15.34 -5.90
N LEU A 110 -13.67 -14.74 -6.65
CA LEU A 110 -13.94 -13.56 -7.47
C LEU A 110 -14.99 -13.86 -8.56
N ASP A 111 -14.96 -15.04 -9.15
CA ASP A 111 -15.95 -15.48 -10.14
C ASP A 111 -17.35 -15.57 -9.51
N SER A 112 -17.45 -16.15 -8.32
CA SER A 112 -18.69 -16.22 -7.56
C SER A 112 -19.25 -14.84 -7.19
N ILE A 113 -18.38 -13.87 -6.86
CA ILE A 113 -18.78 -12.47 -6.62
C ILE A 113 -19.30 -11.84 -7.91
N THR A 114 -18.62 -12.11 -9.02
CA THR A 114 -18.99 -11.60 -10.35
C THR A 114 -20.37 -12.08 -10.74
N ILE A 115 -20.63 -13.39 -10.67
CA ILE A 115 -21.94 -13.98 -11.00
C ILE A 115 -23.06 -13.37 -10.14
N LYS A 116 -22.82 -13.13 -8.85
CA LYS A 116 -23.81 -12.51 -7.96
C LYS A 116 -24.12 -11.06 -8.30
N ASN A 117 -23.20 -10.31 -8.90
CA ASN A 117 -23.44 -8.92 -9.29
C ASN A 117 -24.23 -8.79 -10.60
N PHE A 118 -24.23 -9.82 -11.45
CA PHE A 118 -24.95 -9.82 -12.73
C PHE A 118 -26.31 -10.54 -12.69
N LYS A 119 -26.68 -11.09 -11.53
CA LYS A 119 -27.93 -11.82 -11.32
C LYS A 119 -28.96 -10.94 -10.62
#